data_AF-A0A8C7AVD4-F1
#
_entry.id   AF-A0A8C7AVD4-F1
#
_cell.length_a   1.000
_cell.length_b   1.000
_cell.length_c   1.000
_cell.angle_alpha   90.00
_cell.angle_beta   90.00
_cell.angle_gamma   90.00
#
_symmetry.space_group_name_H-M   'P 1'
#
loop_
_entity.id
_entity.type
_entity.pdbx_description
1 polymer ?
#
loop_
_entity_poly.entity_id
_entity_poly.type
_entity_poly.pdbx_seq_one_letter_code
_entity_poly.pdbx_strand_id
1 'polypeptide(L)'
;MSVLTSPRGKVEVVHCRRTESQDIYCIKNLIRKFTQKLFGRLNIIYLLEKANLAVTLCNDKEEIMAQATFVDYPNWNVSNQDSWVSVFRELDSEIPCTPLNTLFLHLFVAVDEYSVGCCREITHVFKAVPELHFIFLIVPSYMSLGSTLITVFEQVGNIPSLTYDEDFAVHICHRQKHYPQLHIRRARVEDHDDLMPIFLRHDMLLKETYGEYFLAELIEAQDEENHAIVCEVEGVAVGFMSVCSRVNMQLLHECFDLGPFHGLCTPHPDDVLQPPEEQSVKGNQGTVAIIGTHQQLYPLSASCSSPDPMVLGVSPKSDSLLKNLSQQSTVCDTDSRVSCLSLASISLPKETSDFRPIYKGASTAFCIQLFCIEEKYEARSLDFMNFVFSLFPDKNFCIISLPHLTPEFALIQNFVKIVPFNNCTLEQDLYVFHRAGLLKSIKIRLATLLDTPGVENLVSTLMLKKSILEDLKQYNEARKDPDGTPMKAFVAEVAEKIVGIAVIRDEMDVEYIRSHYNIEDFIYFSHHQREEHGHLYHFALNPIFRHYTKFFLKEILRLGFKSCLYYPVYPQAREGKVKERHHSFTFPARQLSRHHLCCVPYFIPASLNGFGL
;
A
#
# COMPACT_ATOMS: atom_id res chain seq x y z
N MET A 1 -13.17 10.02 18.29
CA MET A 1 -13.34 10.35 19.74
C MET A 1 -14.41 9.45 20.32
N SER A 2 -14.24 9.03 21.57
CA SER A 2 -15.12 8.06 22.25
C SER A 2 -15.42 8.54 23.67
N VAL A 3 -16.54 8.13 24.24
CA VAL A 3 -17.00 8.60 25.56
C VAL A 3 -16.84 7.50 26.60
N LEU A 4 -15.96 7.69 27.58
CA LEU A 4 -15.76 6.77 28.70
C LEU A 4 -16.57 7.23 29.91
N THR A 5 -17.27 6.29 30.55
CA THR A 5 -17.99 6.53 31.81
C THR A 5 -17.36 5.70 32.92
N SER A 6 -16.96 6.35 34.00
CA SER A 6 -16.39 5.72 35.19
C SER A 6 -17.47 4.99 36.00
N PRO A 7 -17.11 4.00 36.85
CA PRO A 7 -18.05 3.36 37.78
C PRO A 7 -18.75 4.32 38.76
N ARG A 8 -18.26 5.56 38.88
CA ARG A 8 -18.85 6.64 39.70
C ARG A 8 -19.71 7.62 38.88
N GLY A 9 -19.95 7.32 37.60
CA GLY A 9 -20.73 8.16 36.69
C GLY A 9 -19.98 9.38 36.14
N LYS A 10 -18.67 9.50 36.37
CA LYS A 10 -17.87 10.57 35.76
C LYS A 10 -17.60 10.26 34.29
N VAL A 11 -17.84 11.22 33.42
CA VAL A 11 -17.66 11.08 31.98
C VAL A 11 -16.38 11.79 31.56
N GLU A 12 -15.57 11.13 30.73
CA GLU A 12 -14.39 11.69 30.04
C GLU A 12 -14.52 11.36 28.56
N VAL A 13 -14.31 12.34 27.67
CA VAL A 13 -14.13 12.07 26.24
C VAL A 13 -12.66 11.74 26.03
N VAL A 14 -12.40 10.71 25.24
CA VAL A 14 -11.04 10.26 24.88
C VAL A 14 -10.85 10.22 23.38
N HIS A 15 -9.61 10.41 22.98
CA HIS A 15 -9.14 10.20 21.61
C HIS A 15 -7.91 9.30 21.61
N CYS A 16 -7.61 8.75 20.44
CA CYS A 16 -6.59 7.74 20.22
C CYS A 16 -5.49 8.33 19.36
N ARG A 17 -4.23 8.25 19.81
CA ARG A 17 -3.08 8.63 18.98
C ARG A 17 -1.96 7.62 19.13
N ARG A 18 -0.94 7.74 18.28
CA ARG A 18 0.30 6.97 18.42
C ARG A 18 1.01 7.38 19.70
N THR A 19 1.68 6.43 20.34
CA THR A 19 2.53 6.73 21.50
C THR A 19 3.77 7.52 21.06
N GLU A 20 4.06 8.59 21.80
CA GLU A 20 5.22 9.46 21.58
C GLU A 20 6.28 9.26 22.66
N SER A 21 7.52 9.67 22.41
CA SER A 21 8.61 9.59 23.39
C SER A 21 8.35 10.43 24.65
N GLN A 22 7.54 11.49 24.52
CA GLN A 22 7.11 12.34 25.64
C GLN A 22 6.19 11.57 26.63
N ASP A 23 5.42 10.60 26.13
CA ASP A 23 4.48 9.81 26.94
C ASP A 23 5.19 8.93 27.97
N ILE A 24 6.48 8.62 27.78
CA ILE A 24 7.28 7.66 28.57
C ILE A 24 7.22 7.94 30.08
N TYR A 25 7.21 9.22 30.49
CA TYR A 25 7.12 9.58 31.90
C TYR A 25 5.75 9.20 32.50
N CYS A 26 4.65 9.53 31.82
CA CYS A 26 3.30 9.20 32.27
C CYS A 26 3.03 7.69 32.23
N ILE A 27 3.49 7.00 31.18
CA ILE A 27 3.42 5.53 31.08
C ILE A 27 4.09 4.89 32.31
N LYS A 28 5.30 5.34 32.68
CA LYS A 28 6.02 4.84 33.87
C LYS A 28 5.23 5.07 35.17
N ASN A 29 4.51 6.19 35.30
CA ASN A 29 3.68 6.47 36.47
C ASN A 29 2.41 5.61 36.56
N LEU A 30 1.91 5.10 35.43
CA LEU A 30 0.77 4.17 35.39
C LEU A 30 1.17 2.69 35.66
N ILE A 31 2.47 2.34 35.56
CA ILE A 31 2.95 0.97 35.81
C ILE A 31 2.84 0.63 37.31
N ARG A 32 2.20 -0.51 37.59
CA ARG A 32 1.96 -1.01 38.95
C ARG A 32 2.62 -2.36 39.18
N LYS A 33 2.67 -2.80 40.43
CA LYS A 33 3.13 -4.15 40.81
C LYS A 33 2.34 -5.26 40.08
N PHE A 34 1.07 -5.03 39.77
CA PHE A 34 0.24 -5.95 38.97
C PHE A 34 0.71 -6.00 37.51
N THR A 35 0.88 -4.85 36.86
CA THR A 35 1.46 -4.73 35.51
C THR A 35 2.80 -5.45 35.40
N GLN A 36 3.70 -5.25 36.37
CA GLN A 36 5.02 -5.89 36.40
C GLN A 36 4.99 -7.42 36.58
N LYS A 37 3.90 -7.97 37.11
CA LYS A 37 3.69 -9.43 37.20
C LYS A 37 3.11 -10.02 35.91
N LEU A 38 2.25 -9.28 35.20
CA LEU A 38 1.67 -9.74 33.93
C LEU A 38 2.65 -9.66 32.76
N PHE A 39 3.39 -8.54 32.67
CA PHE A 39 4.24 -8.21 31.52
C PHE A 39 5.74 -8.21 31.85
N GLY A 40 6.13 -8.55 33.08
CA GLY A 40 7.52 -8.57 33.53
C GLY A 40 8.11 -7.18 33.79
N ARG A 41 9.45 -7.12 33.88
CA ARG A 41 10.20 -5.87 34.08
C ARG A 41 10.67 -5.32 32.73
N LEU A 42 9.92 -4.35 32.22
CA LEU A 42 10.14 -3.79 30.88
C LEU A 42 10.98 -2.51 30.90
N ASN A 43 11.92 -2.39 29.96
CA ASN A 43 12.48 -1.09 29.59
C ASN A 43 11.55 -0.43 28.57
N ILE A 44 10.74 0.52 29.03
CA ILE A 44 9.71 1.19 28.22
C ILE A 44 10.27 1.89 26.99
N ILE A 45 11.48 2.47 27.09
CA ILE A 45 12.10 3.18 25.95
C ILE A 45 12.43 2.18 24.84
N TYR A 46 13.11 1.09 25.20
CA TYR A 46 13.45 0.01 24.28
C TYR A 46 12.21 -0.69 23.70
N LEU A 47 11.17 -0.92 24.53
CA LEU A 47 9.93 -1.55 24.08
C LEU A 47 9.18 -0.69 23.07
N LEU A 48 9.09 0.64 23.28
CA LEU A 48 8.45 1.53 22.31
C LEU A 48 9.25 1.64 21.01
N GLU A 49 10.58 1.65 21.09
CA GLU A 49 11.47 1.69 19.92
C GLU A 49 11.31 0.45 19.01
N LYS A 50 11.14 -0.74 19.62
CA LYS A 50 10.94 -2.00 18.89
C LYS A 50 9.47 -2.30 18.55
N ALA A 51 8.52 -1.43 18.92
CA ALA A 51 7.09 -1.72 18.77
C ALA A 51 6.61 -1.70 17.31
N ASN A 52 5.85 -2.71 16.91
CA ASN A 52 5.13 -2.70 15.63
C ASN A 52 3.98 -1.69 15.62
N LEU A 53 3.37 -1.47 16.79
CA LEU A 53 2.35 -0.45 17.03
C LEU A 53 2.32 -0.09 18.52
N ALA A 54 2.31 1.19 18.84
CA ALA A 54 2.10 1.69 20.20
C ALA A 54 1.05 2.80 20.17
N VAL A 55 0.05 2.70 21.05
CA VAL A 55 -1.14 3.55 21.06
C VAL A 55 -1.34 4.14 22.45
N THR A 56 -1.56 5.45 22.50
CA THR A 56 -1.87 6.22 23.70
C THR A 56 -3.30 6.75 23.58
N LEU A 57 -4.08 6.59 24.66
CA LEU A 57 -5.40 7.19 24.82
C LEU A 57 -5.28 8.43 25.71
N CYS A 58 -5.65 9.58 25.18
CA CYS A 58 -5.67 10.86 25.88
C CYS A 58 -7.11 11.34 26.11
N ASN A 59 -7.35 12.13 27.16
CA ASN A 59 -8.59 12.90 27.28
C ASN A 59 -8.49 14.26 26.55
N ASP A 60 -9.56 15.06 26.59
CA ASP A 60 -9.63 16.41 25.99
C ASP A 60 -8.57 17.42 26.50
N LYS A 61 -7.79 17.05 27.54
CA LYS A 61 -6.71 17.88 28.11
C LYS A 61 -5.32 17.35 27.78
N GLU A 62 -5.20 16.37 26.88
CA GLU A 62 -3.96 15.61 26.61
C GLU A 62 -3.42 14.83 27.83
N GLU A 63 -4.25 14.56 28.84
CA GLU A 63 -3.87 13.71 29.97
C GLU A 63 -3.97 12.23 29.53
N ILE A 64 -2.89 11.47 29.75
CA ILE A 64 -2.80 10.06 29.32
C ILE A 64 -3.66 9.17 30.22
N MET A 65 -4.73 8.65 29.64
CA MET A 65 -5.72 7.78 30.29
C MET A 65 -5.32 6.31 30.22
N ALA A 66 -4.65 5.90 29.14
CA ALA A 66 -4.11 4.56 28.96
C ALA A 66 -3.07 4.49 27.83
N GLN A 67 -2.32 3.39 27.80
CA GLN A 67 -1.36 3.09 26.75
C GLN A 67 -1.27 1.58 26.52
N ALA A 68 -1.11 1.17 25.26
CA ALA A 68 -0.88 -0.21 24.86
C ALA A 68 0.22 -0.35 23.80
N THR A 69 1.10 -1.33 23.98
CA THR A 69 2.19 -1.65 23.02
C THR A 69 2.03 -3.05 22.45
N PHE A 70 2.17 -3.15 21.13
CA PHE A 70 2.02 -4.37 20.34
C PHE A 70 3.29 -4.69 19.55
N VAL A 71 3.66 -5.97 19.53
CA VAL A 71 4.85 -6.47 18.82
C VAL A 71 4.53 -7.78 18.08
N ASP A 72 5.30 -8.14 17.06
CA ASP A 72 5.09 -9.31 16.18
C ASP A 72 5.62 -10.66 16.72
N TYR A 73 6.01 -10.70 18.00
CA TYR A 73 6.43 -11.91 18.71
C TYR A 73 5.91 -11.94 20.17
N PRO A 74 5.83 -13.12 20.81
CA PRO A 74 5.47 -13.29 22.22
C PRO A 74 6.14 -12.33 23.22
N ASN A 75 5.35 -11.84 24.19
CA ASN A 75 5.84 -11.00 25.28
C ASN A 75 6.57 -11.75 26.40
N TRP A 76 6.54 -13.10 26.36
CA TRP A 76 7.31 -13.98 27.24
C TRP A 76 8.06 -15.02 26.41
N ASN A 77 9.12 -15.58 27.00
CA ASN A 77 10.00 -16.54 26.33
C ASN A 77 9.38 -17.95 26.28
N VAL A 78 8.33 -18.09 25.47
CA VAL A 78 7.64 -19.37 25.14
C VAL A 78 8.02 -19.89 23.75
N SER A 79 8.58 -19.03 22.89
CA SER A 79 9.05 -19.37 21.54
C SER A 79 9.95 -18.26 21.00
N ASN A 80 10.85 -18.59 20.07
CA ASN A 80 11.68 -17.57 19.39
C ASN A 80 10.84 -16.68 18.45
N GLN A 81 11.31 -15.46 18.19
CA GLN A 81 10.65 -14.47 17.33
C GLN A 81 10.43 -14.97 15.89
N ASP A 82 11.31 -15.84 15.37
CA ASP A 82 11.23 -16.36 14.01
C ASP A 82 10.20 -17.49 13.82
N SER A 83 9.94 -18.27 14.88
CA SER A 83 9.33 -19.60 14.81
C SER A 83 8.06 -19.80 15.67
N TRP A 84 7.56 -18.75 16.35
CA TRP A 84 6.37 -18.83 17.22
C TRP A 84 5.13 -19.47 16.56
N VAL A 85 4.98 -19.36 15.24
CA VAL A 85 3.80 -19.82 14.48
C VAL A 85 3.55 -21.33 14.62
N SER A 86 4.57 -22.17 14.78
CA SER A 86 4.36 -23.61 14.98
C SER A 86 3.77 -23.91 16.36
N VAL A 87 4.34 -23.29 17.40
CA VAL A 87 3.91 -23.48 18.80
C VAL A 87 2.44 -23.08 19.00
N PHE A 88 2.02 -21.96 18.38
CA PHE A 88 0.64 -21.50 18.48
C PHE A 88 -0.36 -22.33 17.66
N ARG A 89 0.09 -23.00 16.58
CA ARG A 89 -0.72 -23.95 15.81
C ARG A 89 -0.82 -25.33 16.49
N GLU A 90 0.20 -25.71 17.26
CA GLU A 90 0.18 -26.90 18.12
C GLU A 90 -0.74 -26.69 19.33
N LEU A 91 -0.84 -25.45 19.85
CA LEU A 91 -1.80 -25.08 20.88
C LEU A 91 -3.25 -25.20 20.40
N ASP A 92 -3.56 -24.61 19.23
CA ASP A 92 -4.88 -24.72 18.60
C ASP A 92 -4.76 -24.63 17.07
N SER A 93 -5.06 -25.74 16.39
CA SER A 93 -5.02 -25.83 14.93
C SER A 93 -6.17 -25.13 14.22
N GLU A 94 -7.26 -24.80 14.92
CA GLU A 94 -8.42 -24.09 14.36
C GLU A 94 -8.17 -22.57 14.23
N ILE A 95 -7.12 -22.05 14.87
CA ILE A 95 -6.74 -20.63 14.80
C ILE A 95 -5.72 -20.40 13.66
N PRO A 96 -6.10 -19.79 12.52
CA PRO A 96 -5.20 -19.55 11.38
C PRO A 96 -4.29 -18.33 11.63
N CYS A 97 -3.50 -18.36 12.70
CA CYS A 97 -2.53 -17.32 13.03
C CYS A 97 -1.32 -17.35 12.09
N THR A 98 -0.88 -16.16 11.70
CA THR A 98 0.25 -15.89 10.80
C THR A 98 0.92 -14.57 11.21
N PRO A 99 2.18 -14.31 10.81
CA PRO A 99 2.83 -13.02 11.07
C PRO A 99 2.13 -11.81 10.42
N LEU A 100 1.30 -12.03 9.39
CA LEU A 100 0.51 -10.97 8.74
C LEU A 100 -0.68 -10.51 9.60
N ASN A 101 -1.35 -11.45 10.27
CA ASN A 101 -2.65 -11.24 10.89
C ASN A 101 -2.65 -11.29 12.42
N THR A 102 -1.47 -11.29 13.05
CA THR A 102 -1.29 -11.53 14.49
C THR A 102 -0.32 -10.52 15.10
N LEU A 103 -0.67 -9.98 16.27
CA LEU A 103 0.22 -9.21 17.13
C LEU A 103 0.09 -9.69 18.58
N PHE A 104 1.07 -9.37 19.41
CA PHE A 104 1.12 -9.70 20.84
C PHE A 104 1.07 -8.42 21.67
N LEU A 105 0.25 -8.39 22.72
CA LEU A 105 0.18 -7.29 23.67
C LEU A 105 1.34 -7.39 24.67
N HIS A 106 2.34 -6.51 24.54
CA HIS A 106 3.53 -6.48 25.40
C HIS A 106 3.38 -5.57 26.62
N LEU A 107 2.51 -4.59 26.55
CA LEU A 107 2.23 -3.69 27.66
C LEU A 107 0.80 -3.17 27.54
N PHE A 108 0.09 -3.15 28.67
CA PHE A 108 -1.11 -2.34 28.85
C PHE A 108 -1.08 -1.67 30.22
N VAL A 109 -1.30 -0.36 30.22
CA VAL A 109 -1.48 0.46 31.44
C VAL A 109 -2.67 1.39 31.25
N ALA A 110 -3.40 1.67 32.33
CA ALA A 110 -4.54 2.57 32.34
C ALA A 110 -4.78 3.18 33.72
N VAL A 111 -5.47 4.31 33.75
CA VAL A 111 -6.10 4.85 34.96
C VAL A 111 -7.22 3.92 35.39
N ASP A 112 -7.15 3.36 36.62
CA ASP A 112 -8.08 2.33 37.13
C ASP A 112 -9.56 2.63 36.83
N GLU A 113 -9.96 3.88 37.10
CA GLU A 113 -11.35 4.34 37.05
C GLU A 113 -11.96 4.24 35.65
N TYR A 114 -11.13 4.23 34.60
CA TYR A 114 -11.55 4.13 33.19
C TYR A 114 -10.98 2.88 32.49
N SER A 115 -10.25 2.03 33.22
CA SER A 115 -9.45 0.92 32.68
C SER A 115 -10.21 -0.01 31.73
N VAL A 116 -11.45 -0.39 32.06
CA VAL A 116 -12.32 -1.22 31.21
C VAL A 116 -12.70 -0.50 29.92
N GLY A 117 -13.03 0.79 29.99
CA GLY A 117 -13.32 1.64 28.83
C GLY A 117 -12.10 1.75 27.91
N CYS A 118 -10.95 2.12 28.48
CA CYS A 118 -9.68 2.19 27.74
C CYS A 118 -9.31 0.86 27.07
N CYS A 119 -9.53 -0.28 27.74
CA CYS A 119 -9.25 -1.60 27.18
C CYS A 119 -10.14 -1.93 25.97
N ARG A 120 -11.41 -1.49 25.97
CA ARG A 120 -12.30 -1.59 24.80
C ARG A 120 -11.85 -0.68 23.66
N GLU A 121 -11.49 0.57 23.95
CA GLU A 121 -10.97 1.50 22.93
C GLU A 121 -9.69 0.99 22.26
N ILE A 122 -8.83 0.28 22.99
CA ILE A 122 -7.63 -0.34 22.42
C ILE A 122 -7.95 -1.39 21.33
N THR A 123 -9.14 -1.99 21.33
CA THR A 123 -9.57 -2.88 20.22
C THR A 123 -9.70 -2.12 18.88
N HIS A 124 -9.74 -0.78 18.90
CA HIS A 124 -9.73 0.04 17.67
C HIS A 124 -8.40 -0.08 16.89
N VAL A 125 -7.37 -0.69 17.47
CA VAL A 125 -6.17 -1.17 16.74
C VAL A 125 -6.53 -2.04 15.52
N PHE A 126 -7.62 -2.80 15.56
CA PHE A 126 -8.10 -3.55 14.37
C PHE A 126 -8.54 -2.64 13.21
N LYS A 127 -8.98 -1.39 13.45
CA LYS A 127 -9.23 -0.42 12.36
C LYS A 127 -7.91 0.02 11.72
N ALA A 128 -6.91 0.34 12.55
CA ALA A 128 -5.61 0.85 12.12
C ALA A 128 -4.74 -0.19 11.38
N VAL A 129 -5.00 -1.48 11.57
CA VAL A 129 -4.32 -2.58 10.86
C VAL A 129 -5.38 -3.52 10.26
N PRO A 130 -5.80 -3.30 8.99
CA PRO A 130 -6.86 -4.09 8.33
C PRO A 130 -6.59 -5.59 8.25
N GLU A 131 -5.32 -6.00 8.20
CA GLU A 131 -4.90 -7.41 8.12
C GLU A 131 -4.88 -8.12 9.47
N LEU A 132 -4.79 -7.37 10.58
CA LEU A 132 -4.76 -7.92 11.93
C LEU A 132 -6.10 -8.58 12.25
N HIS A 133 -6.07 -9.87 12.58
CA HIS A 133 -7.24 -10.67 12.96
C HIS A 133 -7.21 -11.08 14.44
N PHE A 134 -6.00 -11.29 14.99
CA PHE A 134 -5.78 -11.82 16.34
C PHE A 134 -4.81 -10.94 17.12
N ILE A 135 -5.13 -10.68 18.38
CA ILE A 135 -4.18 -10.15 19.35
C ILE A 135 -4.01 -11.22 20.43
N PHE A 136 -2.79 -11.71 20.64
CA PHE A 136 -2.47 -12.62 21.74
C PHE A 136 -1.95 -11.86 22.96
N LEU A 137 -2.20 -12.42 24.13
CA LEU A 137 -1.66 -11.99 25.41
C LEU A 137 -1.21 -13.23 26.19
N ILE A 138 0.07 -13.24 26.56
CA ILE A 138 0.68 -14.35 27.30
C ILE A 138 0.96 -13.85 28.71
N VAL A 139 0.55 -14.61 29.73
CA VAL A 139 0.74 -14.26 31.15
C VAL A 139 1.16 -15.49 31.95
N PRO A 140 1.89 -15.36 33.07
CA PRO A 140 2.18 -16.51 33.93
C PRO A 140 0.89 -17.18 34.40
N SER A 141 0.79 -18.51 34.32
CA SER A 141 -0.46 -19.27 34.58
C SER A 141 -1.07 -19.07 35.98
N TYR A 142 -0.26 -18.70 36.97
CA TYR A 142 -0.70 -18.38 38.33
C TYR A 142 -1.32 -16.97 38.47
N MET A 143 -1.29 -16.14 37.43
CA MET A 143 -1.87 -14.80 37.41
C MET A 143 -3.23 -14.79 36.72
N SER A 144 -4.19 -14.02 37.24
CA SER A 144 -5.40 -13.67 36.51
C SER A 144 -5.20 -12.36 35.72
N LEU A 145 -5.91 -12.23 34.60
CA LEU A 145 -5.95 -11.02 33.77
C LEU A 145 -6.53 -9.76 34.49
N GLY A 146 -7.13 -9.95 35.66
CA GLY A 146 -7.90 -8.91 36.35
C GLY A 146 -9.22 -8.59 35.63
N SER A 147 -10.02 -7.71 36.23
CA SER A 147 -11.36 -7.33 35.73
C SER A 147 -11.34 -6.53 34.42
N THR A 148 -10.18 -6.08 33.97
CA THR A 148 -10.05 -5.24 32.76
C THR A 148 -9.82 -6.09 31.51
N LEU A 149 -8.68 -6.79 31.43
CA LEU A 149 -8.26 -7.50 30.22
C LEU A 149 -9.19 -8.70 29.90
N ILE A 150 -9.78 -9.32 30.91
CA ILE A 150 -10.76 -10.42 30.74
C ILE A 150 -12.04 -10.00 30.01
N THR A 151 -12.28 -8.69 29.81
CA THR A 151 -13.44 -8.20 29.04
C THR A 151 -13.24 -8.24 27.52
N VAL A 152 -12.02 -8.52 27.07
CA VAL A 152 -11.58 -8.49 25.66
C VAL A 152 -10.80 -9.76 25.27
N PHE A 153 -10.14 -10.40 26.24
CA PHE A 153 -9.31 -11.59 26.04
C PHE A 153 -9.93 -12.83 26.66
N GLU A 154 -9.96 -13.92 25.89
CA GLU A 154 -10.38 -15.27 26.32
C GLU A 154 -9.19 -16.23 26.34
N GLN A 155 -9.15 -17.16 27.28
CA GLN A 155 -8.05 -18.14 27.39
C GLN A 155 -8.21 -19.25 26.35
N VAL A 156 -7.13 -19.55 25.61
CA VAL A 156 -7.07 -20.64 24.63
C VAL A 156 -6.46 -21.90 25.26
N GLY A 157 -5.39 -21.73 26.04
CA GLY A 157 -4.70 -22.84 26.72
C GLY A 157 -3.42 -22.36 27.40
N ASN A 158 -2.48 -23.28 27.62
CA ASN A 158 -1.20 -23.00 28.28
C ASN A 158 -0.02 -23.49 27.43
N ILE A 159 1.11 -22.80 27.49
CA ILE A 159 2.38 -23.16 26.85
C ILE A 159 3.51 -23.10 27.90
N PRO A 160 4.43 -24.08 27.97
CA PRO A 160 5.59 -24.01 28.87
C PRO A 160 6.62 -22.96 28.40
N SER A 161 7.38 -22.36 29.32
CA SER A 161 8.50 -21.50 28.94
C SER A 161 9.70 -22.29 28.41
N LEU A 162 10.46 -21.68 27.48
CA LEU A 162 11.75 -22.19 27.03
C LEU A 162 12.87 -22.07 28.08
N THR A 163 12.69 -21.25 29.12
CA THR A 163 13.75 -20.89 30.08
C THR A 163 13.43 -21.18 31.55
N TYR A 164 12.16 -21.40 31.88
CA TYR A 164 11.70 -21.58 33.26
C TYR A 164 10.73 -22.76 33.35
N ASP A 165 10.70 -23.41 34.51
CA ASP A 165 9.71 -24.45 34.86
C ASP A 165 8.39 -23.77 35.30
N GLU A 166 7.88 -22.87 34.46
CA GLU A 166 6.62 -22.14 34.64
C GLU A 166 5.78 -22.22 33.36
N ASP A 167 4.53 -22.62 33.51
CA ASP A 167 3.52 -22.57 32.44
C ASP A 167 2.96 -21.15 32.26
N PHE A 168 2.73 -20.77 31.01
CA PHE A 168 2.14 -19.49 30.63
C PHE A 168 0.77 -19.69 30.00
N ALA A 169 -0.23 -18.98 30.51
CA ALA A 169 -1.59 -18.98 29.97
C ALA A 169 -1.67 -18.04 28.75
N VAL A 170 -2.10 -18.60 27.63
CA VAL A 170 -2.28 -17.90 26.36
C VAL A 170 -3.74 -17.46 26.23
N HIS A 171 -3.92 -16.16 25.99
CA HIS A 171 -5.22 -15.55 25.77
C HIS A 171 -5.27 -14.88 24.40
N ILE A 172 -6.46 -14.82 23.81
CA ILE A 172 -6.70 -14.28 22.48
C ILE A 172 -7.84 -13.25 22.49
N CYS A 173 -7.67 -12.19 21.72
CA CYS A 173 -8.71 -11.26 21.33
C CYS A 173 -8.93 -11.40 19.81
N HIS A 174 -10.18 -11.67 19.42
CA HIS A 174 -10.57 -11.87 18.03
C HIS A 174 -11.18 -10.60 17.43
N ARG A 175 -10.65 -10.15 16.28
CA ARG A 175 -11.24 -9.05 15.51
C ARG A 175 -12.74 -9.21 15.30
N GLN A 176 -13.22 -10.41 14.97
CA GLN A 176 -14.62 -10.67 14.63
C GLN A 176 -15.61 -10.28 15.75
N LYS A 177 -15.18 -10.24 17.01
CA LYS A 177 -16.00 -9.85 18.17
C LYS A 177 -16.16 -8.33 18.34
N HIS A 178 -15.30 -7.54 17.71
CA HIS A 178 -15.29 -6.07 17.80
C HIS A 178 -15.57 -5.39 16.45
N TYR A 179 -15.13 -6.04 15.37
CA TYR A 179 -15.20 -5.59 13.99
C TYR A 179 -15.52 -6.79 13.08
N PRO A 180 -16.78 -7.24 13.04
CA PRO A 180 -17.18 -8.35 12.17
C PRO A 180 -16.90 -8.03 10.68
N GLN A 181 -16.80 -9.07 9.86
CA GLN A 181 -16.86 -8.92 8.40
C GLN A 181 -18.24 -8.40 7.98
N LEU A 182 -18.28 -7.47 7.02
CA LEU A 182 -19.54 -6.93 6.52
C LEU A 182 -20.28 -7.93 5.61
N HIS A 183 -21.61 -7.92 5.66
CA HIS A 183 -22.42 -8.64 4.67
C HIS A 183 -22.52 -7.80 3.39
N ILE A 184 -22.16 -8.36 2.25
CA ILE A 184 -22.21 -7.67 0.95
C ILE A 184 -23.30 -8.29 0.08
N ARG A 185 -24.15 -7.46 -0.52
CA ARG A 185 -25.22 -7.89 -1.45
C ARG A 185 -25.45 -6.88 -2.57
N ARG A 186 -26.25 -7.25 -3.57
CA ARG A 186 -26.77 -6.28 -4.55
C ARG A 186 -27.67 -5.24 -3.87
N ALA A 187 -27.60 -4.02 -4.37
CA ALA A 187 -28.43 -2.90 -3.94
C ALA A 187 -29.89 -3.09 -4.39
N ARG A 188 -30.81 -2.52 -3.61
CA ARG A 188 -32.25 -2.42 -3.85
C ARG A 188 -32.65 -0.95 -3.78
N VAL A 189 -33.75 -0.57 -4.43
CA VAL A 189 -34.24 0.82 -4.41
C VAL A 189 -34.54 1.30 -2.98
N GLU A 190 -34.97 0.38 -2.10
CA GLU A 190 -35.15 0.60 -0.66
C GLU A 190 -33.89 1.11 0.05
N ASP A 191 -32.68 0.74 -0.40
CA ASP A 191 -31.41 1.14 0.23
C ASP A 191 -31.11 2.64 0.01
N HIS A 192 -31.85 3.34 -0.87
CA HIS A 192 -31.66 4.76 -1.16
C HIS A 192 -31.66 5.62 0.09
N ASP A 193 -32.67 5.46 0.96
CA ASP A 193 -32.90 6.34 2.10
C ASP A 193 -31.84 6.17 3.21
N ASP A 194 -31.27 4.96 3.33
CA ASP A 194 -30.13 4.66 4.21
C ASP A 194 -28.82 5.29 3.71
N LEU A 195 -28.62 5.29 2.39
CA LEU A 195 -27.37 5.71 1.75
C LEU A 195 -27.27 7.23 1.53
N MET A 196 -28.39 7.93 1.29
CA MET A 196 -28.38 9.38 1.06
C MET A 196 -27.74 10.20 2.21
N PRO A 197 -27.99 9.90 3.51
CA PRO A 197 -27.27 10.52 4.62
C PRO A 197 -25.75 10.30 4.60
N ILE A 198 -25.26 9.21 4.02
CA ILE A 198 -23.83 8.92 3.88
C ILE A 198 -23.24 9.79 2.76
N PHE A 199 -23.87 9.81 1.58
CA PHE A 199 -23.43 10.66 0.47
C PHE A 199 -23.36 12.14 0.83
N LEU A 200 -24.38 12.67 1.51
CA LEU A 200 -24.45 14.08 1.91
C LEU A 200 -23.37 14.50 2.92
N ARG A 201 -22.73 13.56 3.63
CA ARG A 201 -21.57 13.87 4.48
C ARG A 201 -20.27 13.99 3.70
N HIS A 202 -20.15 13.29 2.57
CA HIS A 202 -18.92 13.21 1.80
C HIS A 202 -18.86 14.20 0.64
N ASP A 203 -19.98 14.43 -0.06
CA ASP A 203 -20.02 15.39 -1.17
C ASP A 203 -21.42 16.00 -1.36
N MET A 204 -21.53 17.31 -1.11
CA MET A 204 -22.76 18.08 -1.35
C MET A 204 -22.97 18.37 -2.86
N LEU A 205 -21.90 18.38 -3.66
CA LEU A 205 -21.95 18.72 -5.09
C LEU A 205 -22.59 17.62 -5.92
N LEU A 206 -22.53 16.35 -5.48
CA LEU A 206 -23.19 15.24 -6.19
C LEU A 206 -24.70 15.43 -6.26
N LYS A 207 -25.33 15.90 -5.17
CA LYS A 207 -26.77 16.21 -5.16
C LYS A 207 -27.11 17.39 -6.07
N GLU A 208 -26.25 18.40 -6.13
CA GLU A 208 -26.44 19.56 -7.01
C GLU A 208 -26.19 19.23 -8.50
N THR A 209 -25.32 18.25 -8.78
CA THR A 209 -24.93 17.87 -10.15
C THR A 209 -25.85 16.83 -10.78
N TYR A 210 -26.32 15.86 -10.00
CA TYR A 210 -27.08 14.70 -10.49
C TYR A 210 -28.53 14.62 -9.96
N GLY A 211 -28.94 15.54 -9.07
CA GLY A 211 -30.31 15.61 -8.54
C GLY A 211 -30.56 14.69 -7.33
N GLU A 212 -31.78 14.72 -6.79
CA GLU A 212 -32.10 13.98 -5.55
C GLU A 212 -32.27 12.47 -5.75
N TYR A 213 -32.51 12.00 -6.98
CA TYR A 213 -32.85 10.62 -7.31
C TYR A 213 -31.73 9.82 -8.00
N PHE A 214 -30.55 10.42 -8.20
CA PHE A 214 -29.46 9.81 -8.98
C PHE A 214 -29.07 8.40 -8.51
N LEU A 215 -29.13 8.16 -7.19
CA LEU A 215 -28.78 6.88 -6.59
C LEU A 215 -29.85 5.82 -6.85
N ALA A 216 -31.13 6.20 -6.85
CA ALA A 216 -32.23 5.32 -7.22
C ALA A 216 -32.12 4.93 -8.70
N GLU A 217 -31.89 5.90 -9.59
CA GLU A 217 -31.68 5.65 -11.03
C GLU A 217 -30.49 4.69 -11.27
N LEU A 218 -29.37 4.87 -10.55
CA LEU A 218 -28.19 4.01 -10.64
C LEU A 218 -28.42 2.59 -10.11
N ILE A 219 -29.31 2.43 -9.11
CA ILE A 219 -29.72 1.13 -8.57
C ILE A 219 -30.74 0.44 -9.50
N GLU A 220 -31.63 1.20 -10.15
CA GLU A 220 -32.59 0.66 -11.12
C GLU A 220 -31.93 0.28 -12.46
N ALA A 221 -30.91 1.02 -12.90
CA ALA A 221 -30.16 0.78 -14.14
C ALA A 221 -29.13 -0.38 -14.08
N GLN A 222 -29.32 -1.34 -13.16
CA GLN A 222 -28.47 -2.54 -13.09
C GLN A 222 -28.76 -3.50 -14.25
N ASP A 223 -27.71 -3.91 -14.96
CA ASP A 223 -27.77 -4.85 -16.09
C ASP A 223 -26.65 -5.91 -16.00
N GLU A 224 -26.18 -6.46 -17.12
CA GLU A 224 -25.06 -7.42 -17.17
C GLU A 224 -23.67 -6.75 -17.08
N GLU A 225 -23.59 -5.45 -17.35
CA GLU A 225 -22.34 -4.67 -17.38
C GLU A 225 -22.20 -3.74 -16.17
N ASN A 226 -23.32 -3.29 -15.60
CA ASN A 226 -23.45 -2.33 -14.52
C ASN A 226 -24.10 -2.97 -13.28
N HIS A 227 -23.46 -2.86 -12.12
CA HIS A 227 -23.97 -3.41 -10.88
C HIS A 227 -23.84 -2.42 -9.72
N ALA A 228 -24.89 -2.37 -8.89
CA ALA A 228 -24.93 -1.58 -7.67
C ALA A 228 -24.93 -2.52 -6.45
N ILE A 229 -24.05 -2.25 -5.49
CA ILE A 229 -23.70 -3.18 -4.43
C ILE A 229 -23.71 -2.41 -3.10
N VAL A 230 -24.26 -3.01 -2.05
CA VAL A 230 -24.25 -2.43 -0.70
C VAL A 230 -23.58 -3.36 0.31
N CYS A 231 -23.04 -2.75 1.37
CA CYS A 231 -22.73 -3.47 2.60
C CYS A 231 -23.84 -3.22 3.64
N GLU A 232 -24.27 -4.28 4.32
CA GLU A 232 -25.38 -4.26 5.26
C GLU A 232 -24.92 -4.59 6.68
N VAL A 233 -25.47 -3.87 7.67
CA VAL A 233 -25.36 -4.20 9.09
C VAL A 233 -26.75 -4.10 9.72
N GLU A 234 -27.21 -5.16 10.37
CA GLU A 234 -28.51 -5.22 11.07
C GLU A 234 -29.73 -4.83 10.19
N GLY A 235 -29.66 -5.09 8.88
CA GLY A 235 -30.72 -4.77 7.91
C GLY A 235 -30.57 -3.41 7.23
N VAL A 236 -29.64 -2.56 7.66
CA VAL A 236 -29.43 -1.18 7.17
C VAL A 236 -28.24 -1.15 6.20
N ALA A 237 -28.36 -0.42 5.09
CA ALA A 237 -27.26 -0.21 4.15
C ALA A 237 -26.27 0.85 4.68
N VAL A 238 -25.01 0.46 4.91
CA VAL A 238 -23.97 1.30 5.55
C VAL A 238 -22.82 1.66 4.62
N GLY A 239 -22.97 1.39 3.33
CA GLY A 239 -22.03 1.72 2.27
C GLY A 239 -22.46 1.16 0.92
N PHE A 240 -21.94 1.75 -0.15
CA PHE A 240 -22.37 1.53 -1.54
C PHE A 240 -21.17 1.50 -2.48
N MET A 241 -21.25 0.68 -3.52
CA MET A 241 -20.30 0.64 -4.63
C MET A 241 -21.04 0.39 -5.95
N SER A 242 -20.86 1.29 -6.92
CA SER A 242 -21.28 1.08 -8.31
C SER A 242 -20.09 0.68 -9.17
N VAL A 243 -20.25 -0.37 -9.97
CA VAL A 243 -19.20 -0.93 -10.83
C VAL A 243 -19.71 -1.14 -12.26
N CYS A 244 -18.83 -0.91 -13.23
CA CYS A 244 -19.13 -1.00 -14.66
C CYS A 244 -18.00 -1.70 -15.44
N SER A 245 -18.34 -2.67 -16.28
CA SER A 245 -17.39 -3.41 -17.13
C SER A 245 -16.90 -2.61 -18.36
N ARG A 246 -17.61 -1.53 -18.75
CA ARG A 246 -17.27 -0.71 -19.91
C ARG A 246 -16.15 0.28 -19.61
N VAL A 247 -14.90 -0.14 -19.85
CA VAL A 247 -13.70 0.71 -19.70
C VAL A 247 -13.18 1.19 -21.06
N ASN A 248 -12.90 2.49 -21.20
CA ASN A 248 -12.24 3.05 -22.38
C ASN A 248 -10.73 2.73 -22.36
N MET A 249 -10.39 1.50 -22.77
CA MET A 249 -9.01 1.01 -22.79
C MET A 249 -8.08 1.85 -23.68
N GLN A 250 -8.58 2.38 -24.79
CA GLN A 250 -7.77 3.19 -25.71
C GLN A 250 -7.26 4.46 -25.03
N LEU A 251 -8.13 5.19 -24.32
CA LEU A 251 -7.72 6.36 -23.53
C LEU A 251 -6.72 5.98 -22.45
N LEU A 252 -6.90 4.83 -21.78
CA LEU A 252 -5.97 4.39 -20.73
C LEU A 252 -4.58 4.03 -21.30
N HIS A 253 -4.51 3.33 -22.44
CA HIS A 253 -3.25 3.04 -23.14
C HIS A 253 -2.57 4.31 -23.68
N GLU A 254 -3.33 5.36 -24.00
CA GLU A 254 -2.80 6.65 -24.44
C GLU A 254 -2.30 7.54 -23.28
N CYS A 255 -2.78 7.34 -22.06
CA CYS A 255 -2.51 8.21 -20.92
C CYS A 255 -1.58 7.62 -19.85
N PHE A 256 -1.52 6.29 -19.69
CA PHE A 256 -0.88 5.65 -18.54
C PHE A 256 0.06 4.49 -18.91
N ASP A 257 1.16 4.35 -18.15
CA ASP A 257 2.06 3.19 -18.24
C ASP A 257 1.41 1.95 -17.60
N LEU A 258 0.70 1.21 -18.43
CA LEU A 258 0.07 -0.06 -18.08
C LEU A 258 0.96 -1.28 -18.39
N GLY A 259 2.23 -1.07 -18.77
CA GLY A 259 3.21 -2.14 -19.02
C GLY A 259 3.32 -3.16 -17.87
N PRO A 260 3.42 -2.74 -16.60
CA PRO A 260 3.52 -3.66 -15.45
C PRO A 260 2.29 -4.57 -15.24
N PHE A 261 1.17 -4.29 -15.90
CA PHE A 261 -0.08 -5.05 -15.83
C PHE A 261 -0.55 -5.56 -17.20
N HIS A 262 0.36 -5.66 -18.19
CA HIS A 262 0.07 -6.13 -19.55
C HIS A 262 -1.10 -5.38 -20.22
N GLY A 263 -1.16 -4.06 -20.04
CA GLY A 263 -2.22 -3.24 -20.62
C GLY A 263 -3.62 -3.49 -20.02
N LEU A 264 -3.74 -4.25 -18.93
CA LEU A 264 -4.99 -4.79 -18.36
C LEU A 264 -5.72 -5.78 -19.29
N CYS A 265 -5.00 -6.34 -20.27
CA CYS A 265 -5.52 -7.31 -21.24
C CYS A 265 -4.97 -8.72 -20.99
N THR A 266 -5.64 -9.74 -21.54
CA THR A 266 -5.05 -11.08 -21.67
C THR A 266 -3.84 -11.04 -22.61
N PRO A 267 -2.70 -11.71 -22.34
CA PRO A 267 -1.62 -11.83 -23.30
C PRO A 267 -2.05 -12.49 -24.62
N HIS A 268 -1.60 -11.92 -25.74
CA HIS A 268 -1.90 -12.36 -27.10
C HIS A 268 -0.62 -12.48 -27.94
N PRO A 269 -0.48 -13.47 -28.86
CA PRO A 269 0.73 -13.63 -29.67
C PRO A 269 1.04 -12.42 -30.57
N ASP A 270 0.02 -11.64 -30.95
CA ASP A 270 0.18 -10.43 -31.77
C ASP A 270 0.43 -9.14 -30.95
N ASP A 271 0.73 -9.26 -29.65
CA ASP A 271 1.09 -8.11 -28.81
C ASP A 271 2.46 -7.55 -29.19
N VAL A 272 2.53 -6.23 -29.41
CA VAL A 272 3.78 -5.53 -29.73
C VAL A 272 4.29 -4.84 -28.47
N LEU A 273 5.16 -5.52 -27.72
CA LEU A 273 5.62 -5.08 -26.39
C LEU A 273 6.98 -4.37 -26.39
N GLN A 274 7.72 -4.44 -27.50
CA GLN A 274 9.04 -3.83 -27.66
C GLN A 274 9.08 -3.01 -28.96
N PRO A 275 9.85 -1.90 -29.01
CA PRO A 275 10.08 -1.19 -30.26
C PRO A 275 10.72 -2.13 -31.28
N PRO A 276 10.34 -2.06 -32.57
CA PRO A 276 11.03 -2.80 -33.62
C PRO A 276 12.52 -2.46 -33.61
N GLU A 277 13.40 -3.47 -33.57
CA GLU A 277 14.84 -3.24 -33.66
C GLU A 277 15.16 -2.57 -35.01
N GLU A 278 15.73 -1.36 -34.97
CA GLU A 278 16.21 -0.70 -36.18
C GLU A 278 17.32 -1.55 -36.81
N GLN A 279 17.02 -2.14 -37.97
CA GLN A 279 18.00 -2.90 -38.74
C GLN A 279 19.14 -1.96 -39.17
N SER A 280 20.24 -2.01 -38.43
CA SER A 280 21.47 -1.30 -38.78
C SER A 280 21.95 -1.73 -40.16
N VAL A 281 21.68 -0.89 -41.16
CA VAL A 281 22.13 -1.09 -42.54
C VAL A 281 23.66 -1.05 -42.53
N LYS A 282 24.28 -2.22 -42.61
CA LYS A 282 25.73 -2.35 -42.81
C LYS A 282 26.11 -1.63 -44.10
N GLY A 283 26.76 -0.48 -43.96
CA GLY A 283 27.19 0.31 -45.10
C GLY A 283 28.22 -0.43 -45.95
N ASN A 284 27.81 -0.87 -47.13
CA ASN A 284 28.76 -1.26 -48.17
C ASN A 284 29.36 -0.01 -48.80
N GLN A 285 30.69 0.06 -48.80
CA GLN A 285 31.44 1.16 -49.38
C GLN A 285 31.34 1.15 -50.90
N GLY A 286 31.33 2.35 -51.50
CA GLY A 286 30.84 2.55 -52.86
C GLY A 286 31.74 2.05 -53.99
N THR A 287 31.18 2.11 -55.20
CA THR A 287 31.95 2.37 -56.42
C THR A 287 31.14 3.31 -57.29
N VAL A 288 31.79 4.37 -57.81
CA VAL A 288 31.14 5.44 -58.58
C VAL A 288 31.12 5.08 -60.06
N ALA A 289 29.99 5.33 -60.74
CA ALA A 289 29.93 5.46 -62.20
C ALA A 289 29.04 6.65 -62.58
N ILE A 290 29.50 7.42 -63.57
CA ILE A 290 28.90 8.69 -64.06
C ILE A 290 28.01 8.41 -65.28
N ILE A 291 27.16 9.39 -65.66
CA ILE A 291 26.23 9.55 -66.81
C ILE A 291 24.77 9.54 -66.30
N GLY A 292 23.87 10.46 -66.67
CA GLY A 292 23.94 11.65 -67.52
C GLY A 292 22.59 12.40 -67.51
N THR A 293 22.58 13.67 -67.92
CA THR A 293 21.44 14.61 -67.94
C THR A 293 20.09 14.09 -68.47
N HIS A 294 18.96 14.51 -67.87
CA HIS A 294 17.93 15.32 -68.57
C HIS A 294 16.89 15.99 -67.63
N GLN A 295 16.28 17.09 -68.09
CA GLN A 295 15.27 17.91 -67.41
C GLN A 295 13.84 17.62 -67.91
N GLN A 296 12.81 17.85 -67.06
CA GLN A 296 11.47 18.44 -67.37
C GLN A 296 10.63 18.48 -66.05
N LEU A 297 10.23 19.63 -65.51
CA LEU A 297 9.16 20.58 -65.90
C LEU A 297 7.74 20.18 -65.46
N TYR A 298 7.11 21.03 -64.64
CA TYR A 298 5.74 20.94 -64.11
C TYR A 298 4.67 21.22 -65.19
N PRO A 299 3.36 21.05 -64.88
CA PRO A 299 2.64 22.20 -64.30
C PRO A 299 1.61 21.86 -63.19
N LEU A 300 1.42 22.81 -62.27
CA LEU A 300 0.22 22.93 -61.43
C LEU A 300 -0.95 23.50 -62.25
N SER A 301 -2.18 23.11 -61.91
CA SER A 301 -3.37 23.92 -62.18
C SER A 301 -4.38 23.76 -61.04
N ALA A 302 -5.12 24.83 -60.73
CA ALA A 302 -6.04 24.92 -59.60
C ALA A 302 -7.38 25.48 -60.07
N SER A 303 -8.47 25.08 -59.42
CA SER A 303 -9.74 25.84 -59.44
C SER A 303 -10.59 25.51 -58.22
N CYS A 304 -11.19 26.53 -57.62
CA CYS A 304 -12.09 26.43 -56.47
C CYS A 304 -13.55 26.48 -56.93
N SER A 305 -14.48 25.92 -56.15
CA SER A 305 -15.87 26.42 -56.06
C SER A 305 -16.62 25.81 -54.87
N SER A 306 -17.43 26.63 -54.21
CA SER A 306 -18.55 26.27 -53.33
C SER A 306 -19.86 26.77 -53.98
N PRO A 307 -21.05 26.23 -53.65
CA PRO A 307 -21.81 26.77 -52.50
C PRO A 307 -22.74 25.80 -51.73
N ASP A 308 -23.22 26.25 -50.57
CA ASP A 308 -24.30 25.70 -49.70
C ASP A 308 -25.73 26.10 -50.20
N PRO A 309 -26.87 25.83 -49.48
CA PRO A 309 -27.24 24.78 -48.48
C PRO A 309 -28.63 24.11 -48.75
N MET A 310 -29.01 23.06 -47.98
CA MET A 310 -30.43 22.84 -47.60
C MET A 310 -30.61 21.98 -46.32
N VAL A 311 -31.80 22.01 -45.69
CA VAL A 311 -32.05 21.67 -44.27
C VAL A 311 -33.16 20.62 -44.09
N LEU A 312 -33.02 19.70 -43.12
CA LEU A 312 -34.03 19.21 -42.12
C LEU A 312 -33.90 17.71 -41.76
N GLY A 313 -34.03 17.40 -40.45
CA GLY A 313 -34.24 16.03 -39.94
C GLY A 313 -33.56 15.76 -38.60
N VAL A 314 -34.28 15.88 -37.47
CA VAL A 314 -33.74 15.74 -36.10
C VAL A 314 -34.29 14.49 -35.39
N SER A 315 -33.42 13.74 -34.72
CA SER A 315 -33.75 12.94 -33.52
C SER A 315 -32.46 12.72 -32.69
N PRO A 316 -32.47 12.91 -31.35
CA PRO A 316 -31.23 13.04 -30.58
C PRO A 316 -30.62 11.69 -30.17
N LYS A 317 -29.28 11.66 -30.11
CA LYS A 317 -28.51 10.73 -29.27
C LYS A 317 -27.70 11.53 -28.25
N SER A 318 -27.57 10.98 -27.06
CA SER A 318 -26.87 11.55 -25.91
C SER A 318 -25.35 11.51 -26.12
N ASP A 319 -24.77 12.62 -26.57
CA ASP A 319 -23.31 12.84 -26.65
C ASP A 319 -22.98 14.30 -26.27
N SER A 320 -22.89 14.58 -24.96
CA SER A 320 -22.26 15.79 -24.43
C SER A 320 -22.08 15.70 -22.93
N LEU A 321 -20.85 15.45 -22.43
CA LEU A 321 -20.44 15.76 -21.04
C LEU A 321 -18.90 15.63 -20.87
N LEU A 322 -18.12 16.35 -21.68
CA LEU A 322 -16.69 16.60 -21.44
C LEU A 322 -16.18 17.80 -22.27
N LYS A 323 -16.85 18.95 -22.08
CA LYS A 323 -16.45 20.29 -22.59
C LYS A 323 -17.40 21.33 -22.00
N ASN A 324 -16.98 21.99 -20.92
CA ASN A 324 -17.37 23.34 -20.49
C ASN A 324 -16.89 23.54 -19.04
N LEU A 325 -15.73 24.16 -18.84
CA LEU A 325 -15.34 24.89 -17.61
C LEU A 325 -14.05 25.69 -17.88
N SER A 326 -14.16 26.72 -18.73
CA SER A 326 -13.05 27.66 -18.96
C SER A 326 -13.53 29.02 -19.48
N GLN A 327 -14.01 29.90 -18.58
CA GLN A 327 -13.91 31.37 -18.71
C GLN A 327 -14.50 32.14 -17.51
N GLN A 328 -13.98 33.36 -17.30
CA GLN A 328 -14.31 34.35 -16.25
C GLN A 328 -13.71 34.00 -14.86
N SER A 329 -13.04 34.90 -14.12
CA SER A 329 -13.00 36.37 -14.12
C SER A 329 -11.57 36.97 -13.94
N THR A 330 -11.39 38.29 -14.04
CA THR A 330 -10.08 38.99 -14.04
C THR A 330 -10.06 40.27 -13.17
N VAL A 331 -8.88 40.94 -13.12
CA VAL A 331 -8.60 42.28 -12.55
C VAL A 331 -8.52 42.31 -11.00
N CYS A 332 -7.58 43.00 -10.33
CA CYS A 332 -6.54 43.95 -10.77
C CYS A 332 -5.11 43.56 -10.26
N ASP A 333 -4.22 44.56 -10.21
CA ASP A 333 -2.78 44.51 -10.02
C ASP A 333 -2.29 44.72 -8.56
N THR A 334 -1.06 44.29 -8.25
CA THR A 334 0.05 45.21 -7.93
C THR A 334 1.44 44.55 -7.99
N ASP A 335 2.47 45.33 -8.31
CA ASP A 335 3.84 44.91 -8.65
C ASP A 335 4.66 44.20 -7.54
N SER A 336 5.53 43.27 -7.95
CA SER A 336 6.99 43.44 -7.74
C SER A 336 7.81 42.67 -8.79
N ARG A 337 8.87 43.30 -9.31
CA ARG A 337 9.69 42.80 -10.42
C ARG A 337 11.02 42.20 -9.95
N VAL A 338 11.37 41.01 -10.44
CA VAL A 338 12.78 40.62 -10.67
C VAL A 338 12.87 39.93 -12.03
N SER A 339 13.79 40.40 -12.87
CA SER A 339 13.89 40.03 -14.29
C SER A 339 14.56 38.67 -14.51
N CYS A 340 13.88 37.73 -15.15
CA CYS A 340 14.55 36.59 -15.80
C CYS A 340 15.16 37.05 -17.12
N LEU A 341 16.49 37.07 -17.20
CA LEU A 341 17.23 37.32 -18.43
C LEU A 341 16.94 36.23 -19.47
N SER A 342 16.76 36.65 -20.72
CA SER A 342 16.60 35.75 -21.87
C SER A 342 17.83 34.84 -22.01
N LEU A 343 17.62 33.52 -21.96
CA LEU A 343 18.57 32.55 -22.48
C LEU A 343 18.01 31.92 -23.75
N ALA A 344 18.88 31.86 -24.76
CA ALA A 344 18.50 31.58 -26.14
C ALA A 344 17.88 30.19 -26.32
N SER A 345 17.09 30.07 -27.38
CA SER A 345 16.56 28.81 -27.91
C SER A 345 17.67 27.79 -28.17
N ILE A 346 17.89 26.90 -27.19
CA ILE A 346 18.63 25.66 -27.39
C ILE A 346 17.65 24.68 -28.01
N SER A 347 17.92 24.26 -29.25
CA SER A 347 17.18 23.19 -29.92
C SER A 347 17.37 21.90 -29.14
N LEU A 348 16.33 21.46 -28.43
CA LEU A 348 16.24 20.11 -27.88
C LEU A 348 16.47 19.09 -29.01
N PRO A 349 17.17 17.97 -28.76
CA PRO A 349 17.16 16.84 -29.70
C PRO A 349 15.70 16.40 -29.90
N LYS A 350 15.35 16.01 -31.13
CA LYS A 350 14.01 15.48 -31.45
C LYS A 350 13.62 14.44 -30.40
N GLU A 351 12.52 14.68 -29.71
CA GLU A 351 11.92 13.68 -28.82
C GLU A 351 11.68 12.42 -29.64
N THR A 352 12.35 11.33 -29.26
CA THR A 352 11.98 9.99 -29.70
C THR A 352 10.56 9.77 -29.23
N SER A 353 9.64 9.46 -30.13
CA SER A 353 8.28 9.08 -29.75
C SER A 353 8.35 7.90 -28.79
N ASP A 354 8.02 8.13 -27.52
CA ASP A 354 8.03 7.08 -26.49
C ASP A 354 7.23 5.88 -27.02
N PHE A 355 7.91 4.74 -27.17
CA PHE A 355 7.28 3.55 -27.74
C PHE A 355 6.14 3.10 -26.82
N ARG A 356 4.93 3.02 -27.38
CA ARG A 356 3.73 2.57 -26.68
C ARG A 356 3.43 1.12 -27.05
N PRO A 357 3.44 0.18 -26.09
CA PRO A 357 3.04 -1.19 -26.34
C PRO A 357 1.62 -1.27 -26.92
N ILE A 358 1.41 -2.17 -27.88
CA ILE A 358 0.10 -2.42 -28.50
C ILE A 358 -0.39 -3.77 -28.03
N TYR A 359 -1.47 -3.77 -27.24
CA TYR A 359 -2.14 -4.97 -26.76
C TYR A 359 -3.29 -5.36 -27.70
N LYS A 360 -3.37 -6.64 -28.06
CA LYS A 360 -4.39 -7.23 -28.95
C LYS A 360 -5.38 -8.15 -28.22
N GLY A 361 -5.05 -8.60 -27.01
CA GLY A 361 -5.95 -9.40 -26.20
C GLY A 361 -7.15 -8.64 -25.65
N ALA A 362 -8.13 -9.40 -25.15
CA ALA A 362 -9.37 -8.85 -24.61
C ALA A 362 -9.14 -8.10 -23.28
N SER A 363 -9.94 -7.06 -23.04
CA SER A 363 -9.92 -6.32 -21.77
C SER A 363 -10.42 -7.17 -20.61
N THR A 364 -9.60 -7.26 -19.57
CA THR A 364 -9.90 -7.99 -18.33
C THR A 364 -10.18 -7.03 -17.16
N ALA A 365 -10.53 -5.78 -17.46
CA ALA A 365 -10.83 -4.75 -16.47
C ALA A 365 -12.32 -4.40 -16.38
N PHE A 366 -12.74 -3.98 -15.18
CA PHE A 366 -13.93 -3.18 -14.91
C PHE A 366 -13.53 -1.97 -14.04
N CYS A 367 -14.41 -0.98 -13.88
CA CYS A 367 -14.16 0.20 -13.05
C CYS A 367 -15.19 0.37 -11.93
N ILE A 368 -14.77 0.98 -10.82
CA ILE A 368 -15.65 1.57 -9.80
C ILE A 368 -16.01 2.98 -10.28
N GLN A 369 -17.29 3.25 -10.43
CA GLN A 369 -17.82 4.57 -10.80
C GLN A 369 -18.10 5.44 -9.58
N LEU A 370 -18.61 4.82 -8.51
CA LEU A 370 -19.03 5.49 -7.29
C LEU A 370 -18.78 4.57 -6.09
N PHE A 371 -18.28 5.14 -4.99
CA PHE A 371 -18.04 4.42 -3.75
C PHE A 371 -18.28 5.33 -2.55
N CYS A 372 -19.02 4.85 -1.55
CA CYS A 372 -19.10 5.46 -0.23
C CYS A 372 -19.23 4.39 0.85
N ILE A 373 -18.79 4.69 2.07
CA ILE A 373 -18.97 3.80 3.22
C ILE A 373 -18.99 4.66 4.49
N GLU A 374 -19.81 4.30 5.46
CA GLU A 374 -19.84 5.02 6.73
C GLU A 374 -18.50 4.83 7.48
N GLU A 375 -17.91 5.93 7.97
CA GLU A 375 -16.58 6.02 8.59
C GLU A 375 -16.27 4.89 9.59
N LYS A 376 -17.23 4.52 10.45
CA LYS A 376 -17.07 3.42 11.43
C LYS A 376 -16.74 2.06 10.80
N TYR A 377 -17.07 1.85 9.53
CA TYR A 377 -16.84 0.62 8.76
C TYR A 377 -15.78 0.78 7.65
N GLU A 378 -15.15 1.93 7.48
CA GLU A 378 -14.22 2.19 6.36
C GLU A 378 -13.07 1.15 6.27
N ALA A 379 -12.55 0.72 7.42
CA ALA A 379 -11.53 -0.33 7.55
C ALA A 379 -12.01 -1.75 7.13
N ARG A 380 -13.28 -1.91 6.71
CA ARG A 380 -13.86 -3.11 6.11
C ARG A 380 -14.24 -2.95 4.64
N SER A 381 -13.92 -1.80 4.02
CA SER A 381 -14.19 -1.53 2.59
C SER A 381 -13.67 -2.59 1.61
N LEU A 382 -12.57 -3.28 1.94
CA LEU A 382 -12.04 -4.38 1.11
C LEU A 382 -12.99 -5.60 1.03
N ASP A 383 -13.93 -5.76 1.98
CA ASP A 383 -14.89 -6.87 1.99
C ASP A 383 -15.78 -6.88 0.72
N PHE A 384 -16.06 -5.70 0.14
CA PHE A 384 -16.78 -5.55 -1.15
C PHE A 384 -16.12 -6.34 -2.29
N MET A 385 -14.78 -6.33 -2.36
CA MET A 385 -14.05 -6.78 -3.55
C MET A 385 -14.28 -8.26 -3.87
N ASN A 386 -14.44 -9.11 -2.85
CA ASN A 386 -14.75 -10.53 -3.07
C ASN A 386 -16.09 -10.73 -3.79
N PHE A 387 -17.10 -9.93 -3.42
CA PHE A 387 -18.42 -9.96 -4.06
C PHE A 387 -18.34 -9.38 -5.48
N VAL A 388 -17.69 -8.23 -5.66
CA VAL A 388 -17.51 -7.57 -6.96
C VAL A 388 -16.85 -8.50 -7.99
N PHE A 389 -15.73 -9.15 -7.65
CA PHE A 389 -15.06 -10.11 -8.56
C PHE A 389 -15.85 -11.41 -8.78
N SER A 390 -16.90 -11.69 -7.99
CA SER A 390 -17.81 -12.81 -8.26
C SER A 390 -18.87 -12.45 -9.31
N LEU A 391 -19.19 -11.17 -9.47
CA LEU A 391 -20.12 -10.67 -10.50
C LEU A 391 -19.47 -10.62 -11.90
N PHE A 392 -18.14 -10.44 -11.97
CA PHE A 392 -17.37 -10.40 -13.22
C PHE A 392 -16.31 -11.53 -13.27
N PRO A 393 -16.69 -12.80 -13.53
CA PRO A 393 -15.76 -13.93 -13.45
C PRO A 393 -14.60 -13.88 -14.44
N ASP A 394 -14.78 -13.25 -15.60
CA ASP A 394 -13.80 -13.09 -16.67
C ASP A 394 -12.85 -11.90 -16.47
N LYS A 395 -13.14 -11.01 -15.52
CA LYS A 395 -12.32 -9.84 -15.21
C LYS A 395 -11.35 -10.12 -14.07
N ASN A 396 -10.13 -9.62 -14.24
CA ASN A 396 -9.02 -9.76 -13.30
C ASN A 396 -8.59 -8.43 -12.69
N PHE A 397 -8.97 -7.29 -13.28
CA PHE A 397 -8.62 -5.96 -12.79
C PHE A 397 -9.85 -5.13 -12.43
N CYS A 398 -9.77 -4.45 -11.30
CA CYS A 398 -10.64 -3.37 -10.88
C CYS A 398 -9.87 -2.05 -11.01
N ILE A 399 -10.50 -1.05 -11.61
CA ILE A 399 -9.92 0.29 -11.80
C ILE A 399 -10.74 1.30 -10.99
N ILE A 400 -10.10 2.33 -10.45
CA ILE A 400 -10.79 3.55 -10.01
C ILE A 400 -9.97 4.78 -10.37
N SER A 401 -10.66 5.82 -10.84
CA SER A 401 -10.08 7.11 -11.24
C SER A 401 -10.46 8.18 -10.21
N LEU A 402 -9.49 8.84 -9.61
CA LEU A 402 -9.70 9.84 -8.55
C LEU A 402 -9.02 11.18 -8.90
N PRO A 403 -9.60 12.34 -8.54
CA PRO A 403 -8.91 13.63 -8.64
C PRO A 403 -7.58 13.65 -7.89
N HIS A 404 -6.57 14.37 -8.42
CA HIS A 404 -5.20 14.41 -7.88
C HIS A 404 -5.04 14.82 -6.41
N LEU A 405 -6.03 15.47 -5.81
CA LEU A 405 -6.02 15.97 -4.43
C LEU A 405 -6.86 15.11 -3.47
N THR A 406 -7.41 14.00 -3.95
CA THR A 406 -8.19 13.07 -3.12
C THR A 406 -7.28 12.38 -2.10
N PRO A 407 -7.58 12.40 -0.79
CA PRO A 407 -6.81 11.66 0.20
C PRO A 407 -6.97 10.14 0.03
N GLU A 408 -5.95 9.37 0.41
CA GLU A 408 -5.99 7.90 0.32
C GLU A 408 -6.85 7.29 1.45
N PHE A 409 -8.08 6.90 1.11
CA PHE A 409 -8.98 6.14 1.99
C PHE A 409 -8.67 4.63 1.99
N ALA A 410 -9.19 3.90 2.98
CA ALA A 410 -8.77 2.52 3.31
C ALA A 410 -8.83 1.52 2.14
N LEU A 411 -9.79 1.68 1.22
CA LEU A 411 -9.88 0.83 0.02
C LEU A 411 -8.68 1.04 -0.91
N ILE A 412 -8.36 2.30 -1.21
CA ILE A 412 -7.35 2.73 -2.20
C ILE A 412 -5.93 2.31 -1.82
N GLN A 413 -5.64 2.20 -0.53
CA GLN A 413 -4.35 1.75 -0.02
C GLN A 413 -3.98 0.31 -0.47
N ASN A 414 -4.96 -0.47 -0.92
CA ASN A 414 -4.77 -1.80 -1.51
C ASN A 414 -4.44 -1.75 -3.02
N PHE A 415 -4.78 -0.65 -3.70
CA PHE A 415 -4.64 -0.44 -5.14
C PHE A 415 -3.24 0.09 -5.49
N VAL A 416 -2.82 -0.11 -6.74
CA VAL A 416 -1.59 0.44 -7.30
C VAL A 416 -1.91 1.69 -8.10
N LYS A 417 -1.39 2.83 -7.65
CA LYS A 417 -1.38 4.08 -8.43
C LYS A 417 -0.49 3.91 -9.67
N ILE A 418 -1.07 4.07 -10.84
CA ILE A 418 -0.36 3.96 -12.12
C ILE A 418 0.40 5.26 -12.42
N VAL A 419 1.50 5.17 -13.17
CA VAL A 419 2.27 6.34 -13.61
C VAL A 419 1.66 6.87 -14.92
N PRO A 420 1.21 8.14 -14.98
CA PRO A 420 0.81 8.76 -16.25
C PRO A 420 2.04 9.01 -17.13
N PHE A 421 1.87 8.95 -18.45
CA PHE A 421 2.89 9.39 -19.40
C PHE A 421 3.09 10.91 -19.32
N ASN A 422 4.27 11.39 -19.75
CA ASN A 422 4.63 12.82 -19.68
C ASN A 422 3.66 13.73 -20.49
N ASN A 423 2.95 13.17 -21.47
CA ASN A 423 1.96 13.83 -22.32
C ASN A 423 0.50 13.55 -21.93
N CYS A 424 0.25 12.95 -20.75
CA CYS A 424 -1.10 12.74 -20.25
C CYS A 424 -1.79 14.09 -19.96
N THR A 425 -3.02 14.25 -20.47
CA THR A 425 -3.86 15.44 -20.29
C THR A 425 -4.95 15.29 -19.24
N LEU A 426 -5.02 14.14 -18.56
CA LEU A 426 -6.03 13.85 -17.54
C LEU A 426 -5.58 14.35 -16.17
N GLU A 427 -6.46 15.09 -15.48
CA GLU A 427 -6.26 15.61 -14.11
C GLU A 427 -6.62 14.58 -13.01
N GLN A 428 -6.67 13.30 -13.38
CA GLN A 428 -7.08 12.19 -12.52
C GLN A 428 -5.95 11.17 -12.39
N ASP A 429 -5.78 10.66 -11.18
CA ASP A 429 -4.92 9.52 -10.88
C ASP A 429 -5.68 8.20 -11.08
N LEU A 430 -5.04 7.29 -11.81
CA LEU A 430 -5.56 5.95 -12.06
C LEU A 430 -5.02 4.96 -11.02
N TYR A 431 -5.92 4.24 -10.38
CA TYR A 431 -5.62 3.20 -9.40
C TYR A 431 -6.11 1.84 -9.92
N VAL A 432 -5.27 0.81 -9.84
CA VAL A 432 -5.57 -0.55 -10.32
C VAL A 432 -5.40 -1.57 -9.20
N PHE A 433 -6.39 -2.44 -9.04
CA PHE A 433 -6.34 -3.59 -8.14
C PHE A 433 -6.58 -4.88 -8.93
N HIS A 434 -5.75 -5.90 -8.72
CA HIS A 434 -5.88 -7.19 -9.39
C HIS A 434 -6.48 -8.24 -8.45
N ARG A 435 -7.31 -9.13 -8.98
CA ARG A 435 -8.07 -10.16 -8.24
C ARG A 435 -7.21 -11.01 -7.30
N ALA A 436 -5.99 -11.37 -7.71
CA ALA A 436 -5.07 -12.14 -6.87
C ALA A 436 -4.54 -11.35 -5.65
N GLY A 437 -4.71 -10.02 -5.60
CA GLY A 437 -4.44 -9.20 -4.41
C GLY A 437 -5.38 -9.50 -3.23
N LEU A 438 -6.47 -10.26 -3.44
CA LEU A 438 -7.32 -10.76 -2.35
C LEU A 438 -6.73 -11.98 -1.63
N LEU A 439 -5.63 -12.56 -2.14
CA LEU A 439 -5.00 -13.75 -1.57
C LEU A 439 -4.21 -13.41 -0.30
N LYS A 440 -4.86 -13.55 0.86
CA LYS A 440 -4.28 -13.36 2.20
C LYS A 440 -3.22 -14.41 2.60
N SER A 441 -2.80 -15.29 1.68
CA SER A 441 -1.92 -16.43 1.93
C SER A 441 -0.45 -16.17 1.58
N ILE A 442 -0.02 -14.90 1.55
CA ILE A 442 1.38 -14.55 1.29
C ILE A 442 2.28 -15.04 2.41
N LYS A 443 3.32 -15.79 2.05
CA LYS A 443 4.35 -16.28 2.98
C LYS A 443 5.69 -15.66 2.60
N ILE A 444 6.40 -15.13 3.59
CA ILE A 444 7.79 -14.71 3.42
C ILE A 444 8.68 -15.71 4.16
N ARG A 445 9.76 -16.11 3.51
CA ARG A 445 10.75 -17.06 4.04
C ARG A 445 12.13 -16.78 3.46
N LEU A 446 13.15 -17.38 4.05
CA LEU A 446 14.49 -17.42 3.44
C LEU A 446 14.42 -18.13 2.07
N ALA A 447 15.22 -17.63 1.13
CA ALA A 447 15.35 -18.23 -0.19
C ALA A 447 16.05 -19.60 -0.13
N THR A 448 15.76 -20.44 -1.11
CA THR A 448 16.36 -21.76 -1.29
C THR A 448 16.78 -21.94 -2.76
N LEU A 449 17.61 -22.95 -3.02
CA LEU A 449 18.02 -23.33 -4.38
C LEU A 449 16.83 -23.57 -5.34
N LEU A 450 15.72 -24.09 -4.81
CA LEU A 450 14.50 -24.41 -5.58
C LEU A 450 13.76 -23.15 -6.06
N ASP A 451 13.97 -22.00 -5.43
CA ASP A 451 13.27 -20.76 -5.76
C ASP A 451 13.86 -20.05 -7.00
N THR A 452 15.08 -20.43 -7.41
CA THR A 452 15.84 -19.78 -8.50
C THR A 452 15.02 -19.60 -9.80
N PRO A 453 14.30 -20.61 -10.33
CA PRO A 453 13.49 -20.45 -11.55
C PRO A 453 12.28 -19.52 -11.35
N GLY A 454 11.71 -19.49 -10.15
CA GLY A 454 10.62 -18.58 -9.80
C GLY A 454 11.08 -17.13 -9.73
N VAL A 455 12.26 -16.90 -9.16
CA VAL A 455 12.92 -15.59 -9.15
C VAL A 455 13.29 -15.15 -10.57
N GLU A 456 13.88 -16.03 -11.39
CA GLU A 456 14.25 -15.70 -12.77
C GLU A 456 13.05 -15.23 -13.61
N ASN A 457 11.90 -15.89 -13.46
CA ASN A 457 10.65 -15.46 -14.09
C ASN A 457 10.22 -14.06 -13.60
N LEU A 458 10.19 -13.85 -12.27
CA LEU A 458 9.84 -12.57 -11.65
C LEU A 458 10.73 -11.40 -12.12
N VAL A 459 12.05 -11.62 -12.23
CA VAL A 459 13.00 -10.55 -12.61
C VAL A 459 13.25 -10.46 -14.12
N SER A 460 12.64 -11.31 -14.94
CA SER A 460 12.92 -11.47 -16.37
C SER A 460 12.88 -10.17 -17.19
N THR A 461 11.99 -9.24 -16.82
CA THR A 461 11.78 -7.93 -17.45
C THR A 461 12.64 -6.80 -16.87
N LEU A 462 13.40 -7.06 -15.80
CA LEU A 462 14.12 -6.02 -15.07
C LEU A 462 15.53 -5.79 -15.62
N MET A 463 15.94 -4.53 -15.70
CA MET A 463 17.29 -4.14 -16.18
C MET A 463 18.42 -4.77 -15.37
N LEU A 464 18.27 -4.86 -14.05
CA LEU A 464 19.29 -5.36 -13.12
C LEU A 464 19.15 -6.86 -12.79
N LYS A 465 18.40 -7.63 -13.60
CA LYS A 465 18.13 -9.06 -13.35
C LYS A 465 19.37 -9.93 -13.15
N LYS A 466 20.47 -9.63 -13.86
CA LYS A 466 21.73 -10.38 -13.73
C LYS A 466 22.31 -10.26 -12.32
N SER A 467 22.40 -9.04 -11.79
CA SER A 467 22.86 -8.76 -10.42
C SER A 467 22.03 -9.53 -9.39
N ILE A 468 20.70 -9.53 -9.53
CA ILE A 468 19.80 -10.22 -8.60
C ILE A 468 20.02 -11.75 -8.62
N LEU A 469 20.22 -12.34 -9.79
CA LEU A 469 20.46 -13.77 -9.94
C LEU A 469 21.87 -14.18 -9.51
N GLU A 470 22.87 -13.32 -9.72
CA GLU A 470 24.25 -13.51 -9.25
C GLU A 470 24.32 -13.46 -7.71
N ASP A 471 23.70 -12.46 -7.08
CA ASP A 471 23.58 -12.36 -5.61
C ASP A 471 22.80 -13.54 -5.00
N LEU A 472 21.70 -13.96 -5.63
CA LEU A 472 20.93 -15.12 -5.17
C LEU A 472 21.74 -16.42 -5.27
N LYS A 473 22.51 -16.59 -6.36
CA LYS A 473 23.41 -17.73 -6.52
C LYS A 473 24.49 -17.72 -5.43
N GLN A 474 25.11 -16.56 -5.18
CA GLN A 474 26.11 -16.40 -4.12
C GLN A 474 25.54 -16.69 -2.72
N TYR A 475 24.31 -16.24 -2.44
CA TYR A 475 23.62 -16.58 -1.20
C TYR A 475 23.46 -18.09 -1.03
N ASN A 476 23.03 -18.78 -2.09
CA ASN A 476 22.84 -20.23 -2.08
C ASN A 476 24.16 -21.03 -1.95
N GLU A 477 25.27 -20.51 -2.48
CA GLU A 477 26.58 -21.17 -2.43
C GLU A 477 27.35 -20.91 -1.12
N ALA A 478 27.37 -19.66 -0.64
CA ALA A 478 28.27 -19.23 0.44
C ALA A 478 27.58 -18.49 1.60
N ARG A 479 26.37 -17.94 1.39
CA ARG A 479 25.65 -17.05 2.34
C ARG A 479 26.45 -15.81 2.80
N LYS A 480 27.50 -15.46 2.05
CA LYS A 480 28.41 -14.35 2.32
C LYS A 480 28.93 -13.75 1.01
N ASP A 481 29.20 -12.47 1.05
CA ASP A 481 29.94 -11.75 0.02
C ASP A 481 31.42 -12.18 -0.06
N PRO A 482 32.16 -11.84 -1.14
CA PRO A 482 33.56 -12.23 -1.28
C PRO A 482 34.49 -11.53 -0.27
N ASP A 483 34.03 -10.44 0.33
CA ASP A 483 34.69 -9.72 1.44
C ASP A 483 34.42 -10.36 2.81
N GLY A 484 33.52 -11.34 2.89
CA GLY A 484 33.10 -12.03 4.11
C GLY A 484 31.84 -11.47 4.78
N THR A 485 31.24 -10.40 4.24
CA THR A 485 30.00 -9.80 4.78
C THR A 485 28.85 -10.81 4.73
N PRO A 486 28.11 -11.03 5.83
CA PRO A 486 26.94 -11.90 5.82
C PRO A 486 25.82 -11.35 4.93
N MET A 487 25.17 -12.24 4.17
CA MET A 487 24.00 -11.90 3.36
C MET A 487 22.83 -12.86 3.63
N LYS A 488 21.61 -12.35 3.48
CA LYS A 488 20.36 -13.12 3.57
C LYS A 488 19.46 -12.76 2.39
N ALA A 489 19.05 -13.78 1.63
CA ALA A 489 18.01 -13.64 0.61
C ALA A 489 16.66 -14.16 1.13
N PHE A 490 15.60 -13.45 0.80
CA PHE A 490 14.22 -13.76 1.16
C PHE A 490 13.35 -13.81 -0.10
N VAL A 491 12.36 -14.70 -0.09
CA VAL A 491 11.34 -14.78 -1.13
C VAL A 491 9.95 -14.59 -0.54
N ALA A 492 9.08 -13.93 -1.29
CA ALA A 492 7.65 -13.87 -1.03
C ALA A 492 6.94 -14.85 -1.96
N GLU A 493 6.12 -15.72 -1.39
CA GLU A 493 5.43 -16.81 -2.05
C GLU A 493 3.91 -16.67 -1.89
N VAL A 494 3.17 -16.77 -2.99
CA VAL A 494 1.69 -16.79 -3.01
C VAL A 494 1.24 -17.91 -3.94
N ALA A 495 0.41 -18.82 -3.43
CA ALA A 495 -0.09 -19.98 -4.19
C ALA A 495 1.03 -20.74 -4.94
N GLU A 496 2.10 -21.10 -4.20
CA GLU A 496 3.28 -21.83 -4.68
C GLU A 496 4.10 -21.12 -5.78
N LYS A 497 3.82 -19.83 -6.04
CA LYS A 497 4.58 -18.99 -6.97
C LYS A 497 5.38 -17.94 -6.22
N ILE A 498 6.63 -17.75 -6.62
CA ILE A 498 7.47 -16.65 -6.13
C ILE A 498 6.99 -15.35 -6.77
N VAL A 499 6.58 -14.41 -5.92
CA VAL A 499 6.04 -13.10 -6.31
C VAL A 499 6.93 -11.94 -5.86
N GLY A 500 7.92 -12.20 -5.00
CA GLY A 500 8.88 -11.20 -4.55
C GLY A 500 10.23 -11.80 -4.15
N ILE A 501 11.29 -11.01 -4.24
CA ILE A 501 12.63 -11.30 -3.74
C ILE A 501 13.22 -10.07 -3.05
N ALA A 502 13.94 -10.30 -1.95
CA ALA A 502 14.79 -9.29 -1.33
C ALA A 502 16.16 -9.91 -0.98
N VAL A 503 17.23 -9.13 -1.11
CA VAL A 503 18.57 -9.49 -0.62
C VAL A 503 19.04 -8.40 0.31
N ILE A 504 19.40 -8.80 1.54
CA ILE A 504 20.02 -7.91 2.53
C ILE A 504 21.43 -8.37 2.84
N ARG A 505 22.28 -7.40 3.20
CA ARG A 505 23.63 -7.59 3.74
C ARG A 505 23.70 -7.00 5.14
N ASP A 506 24.67 -7.40 5.95
CA ASP A 506 24.97 -6.68 7.19
C ASP A 506 25.57 -5.31 6.85
N GLU A 507 25.13 -4.24 7.52
CA GLU A 507 25.69 -2.91 7.28
C GLU A 507 26.98 -2.75 8.09
N MET A 508 28.09 -2.52 7.40
CA MET A 508 29.43 -2.45 7.99
C MET A 508 29.85 -1.00 8.26
N ASP A 509 29.29 -0.03 7.53
CA ASP A 509 29.66 1.40 7.60
C ASP A 509 28.66 2.21 8.46
N VAL A 510 28.12 1.60 9.53
CA VAL A 510 27.07 2.21 10.38
C VAL A 510 27.51 3.56 10.97
N GLU A 511 28.75 3.68 11.44
CA GLU A 511 29.29 4.95 11.95
C GLU A 511 29.46 6.02 10.86
N TYR A 512 29.70 5.64 9.60
CA TYR A 512 29.69 6.57 8.47
C TYR A 512 28.27 7.10 8.23
N ILE A 513 27.27 6.22 8.21
CA ILE A 513 25.87 6.63 8.06
C ILE A 513 25.46 7.57 9.21
N ARG A 514 25.77 7.22 10.46
CA ARG A 514 25.44 8.07 11.63
C ARG A 514 26.10 9.45 11.60
N SER A 515 27.28 9.58 10.99
CA SER A 515 28.02 10.86 10.94
C SER A 515 27.62 11.75 9.74
N HIS A 516 26.96 11.20 8.72
CA HIS A 516 26.59 11.92 7.49
C HIS A 516 25.08 12.12 7.33
N TYR A 517 24.26 11.42 8.12
CA TYR A 517 22.79 11.50 8.10
C TYR A 517 22.26 11.61 9.52
N ASN A 518 21.19 12.39 9.72
CA ASN A 518 20.52 12.54 11.01
C ASN A 518 19.70 11.29 11.39
N ILE A 519 20.33 10.12 11.54
CA ILE A 519 19.59 8.89 11.89
C ILE A 519 19.00 8.95 13.31
N GLU A 520 19.59 9.74 14.20
CA GLU A 520 19.12 9.92 15.59
C GLU A 520 17.81 10.73 15.69
N ASP A 521 17.38 11.40 14.61
CA ASP A 521 16.04 12.00 14.51
C ASP A 521 14.94 10.95 14.28
N PHE A 522 15.31 9.72 13.87
CA PHE A 522 14.38 8.64 13.49
C PHE A 522 14.48 7.38 14.37
N ILE A 523 15.65 7.08 14.93
CA ILE A 523 15.89 5.92 15.80
C ILE A 523 16.72 6.28 17.03
N TYR A 524 16.43 5.64 18.16
CA TYR A 524 17.31 5.68 19.34
C TYR A 524 18.51 4.74 19.10
N PHE A 525 19.51 5.21 18.36
CA PHE A 525 20.68 4.43 17.92
C PHE A 525 21.30 3.51 18.99
N SER A 526 21.36 3.94 20.26
CA SER A 526 21.86 3.17 21.40
C SER A 526 21.01 1.94 21.80
N HIS A 527 19.85 1.73 21.17
CA HIS A 527 18.95 0.59 21.34
C HIS A 527 19.01 -0.41 20.18
N HIS A 528 19.96 -0.24 19.25
CA HIS A 528 20.20 -1.15 18.12
C HIS A 528 21.65 -1.66 18.20
N GLN A 529 21.84 -2.98 18.11
CA GLN A 529 23.17 -3.59 18.02
C GLN A 529 23.67 -3.51 16.57
N ARG A 530 24.99 -3.50 16.35
CA ARG A 530 25.58 -3.41 15.00
C ARG A 530 25.02 -4.47 14.05
N GLU A 531 24.85 -5.68 14.57
CA GLU A 531 24.31 -6.85 13.89
C GLU A 531 22.82 -6.70 13.51
N GLU A 532 22.07 -5.79 14.14
CA GLU A 532 20.67 -5.50 13.80
C GLU A 532 20.52 -4.49 12.65
N HIS A 533 21.61 -3.82 12.23
CA HIS A 533 21.63 -2.95 11.06
C HIS A 533 21.82 -3.79 9.78
N GLY A 534 20.94 -3.60 8.80
CA GLY A 534 20.98 -4.30 7.52
C GLY A 534 20.92 -3.34 6.34
N HIS A 535 21.64 -3.67 5.28
CA HIS A 535 21.61 -2.96 4.00
C HIS A 535 20.66 -3.71 3.05
N LEU A 536 19.56 -3.07 2.62
CA LEU A 536 18.68 -3.62 1.61
C LEU A 536 19.30 -3.37 0.23
N TYR A 537 19.85 -4.40 -0.39
CA TYR A 537 20.62 -4.26 -1.63
C TYR A 537 19.78 -4.48 -2.89
N HIS A 538 18.87 -5.46 -2.81
CA HIS A 538 17.93 -5.78 -3.88
C HIS A 538 16.52 -5.94 -3.29
N PHE A 539 15.52 -5.37 -3.96
CA PHE A 539 14.12 -5.58 -3.65
C PHE A 539 13.27 -5.52 -4.92
N ALA A 540 12.57 -6.61 -5.21
CA ALA A 540 11.59 -6.70 -6.29
C ALA A 540 10.34 -7.42 -5.79
N LEU A 541 9.18 -6.88 -6.13
CA LEU A 541 7.87 -7.44 -5.78
C LEU A 541 6.94 -7.23 -6.98
N ASN A 542 6.19 -8.27 -7.34
CA ASN A 542 5.18 -8.19 -8.39
C ASN A 542 4.14 -7.10 -8.02
N PRO A 543 3.87 -6.11 -8.90
CA PRO A 543 2.98 -4.99 -8.63
C PRO A 543 1.61 -5.39 -8.07
N ILE A 544 1.07 -6.55 -8.46
CA ILE A 544 -0.20 -7.10 -7.95
C ILE A 544 -0.25 -7.17 -6.42
N PHE A 545 0.90 -7.43 -5.78
CA PHE A 545 1.03 -7.62 -4.33
C PHE A 545 1.65 -6.39 -3.64
N ARG A 546 1.68 -5.21 -4.29
CA ARG A 546 2.33 -3.99 -3.76
C ARG A 546 1.87 -3.61 -2.35
N HIS A 547 0.61 -3.81 -2.00
CA HIS A 547 0.09 -3.54 -0.65
C HIS A 547 0.83 -4.35 0.44
N TYR A 548 1.31 -5.55 0.13
CA TYR A 548 2.14 -6.35 1.04
C TYR A 548 3.60 -5.89 1.17
N THR A 549 4.04 -4.81 0.52
CA THR A 549 5.42 -4.29 0.65
C THR A 549 5.80 -4.03 2.12
N LYS A 550 4.88 -3.43 2.90
CA LYS A 550 5.09 -3.17 4.34
C LYS A 550 5.24 -4.48 5.13
N PHE A 551 4.46 -5.52 4.78
CA PHE A 551 4.56 -6.83 5.43
C PHE A 551 5.84 -7.56 5.05
N PHE A 552 6.24 -7.56 3.77
CA PHE A 552 7.48 -8.18 3.31
C PHE A 552 8.69 -7.57 4.04
N LEU A 553 8.76 -6.24 4.17
CA LEU A 553 9.87 -5.58 4.88
C LEU A 553 9.85 -5.86 6.40
N LYS A 554 8.67 -5.98 7.03
CA LYS A 554 8.55 -6.45 8.43
C LYS A 554 9.05 -7.90 8.60
N GLU A 555 8.70 -8.81 7.70
CA GLU A 555 9.19 -10.19 7.75
C GLU A 555 10.70 -10.29 7.49
N ILE A 556 11.26 -9.43 6.61
CA ILE A 556 12.71 -9.32 6.41
C ILE A 556 13.41 -8.87 7.70
N LEU A 557 12.82 -7.93 8.46
CA LEU A 557 13.33 -7.55 9.79
C LEU A 557 13.26 -8.74 10.77
N ARG A 558 12.07 -9.34 10.92
CA ARG A 558 11.80 -10.44 11.87
C ARG A 558 12.66 -11.68 11.62
N LEU A 559 12.68 -12.20 10.39
CA LEU A 559 13.48 -13.37 9.99
C LEU A 559 14.96 -13.03 9.80
N GLY A 560 15.27 -11.76 9.50
CA GLY A 560 16.63 -11.25 9.41
C GLY A 560 17.31 -11.04 10.76
N PHE A 561 16.54 -11.01 11.86
CA PHE A 561 16.99 -10.48 13.17
C PHE A 561 17.58 -9.07 13.01
N LYS A 562 16.93 -8.25 12.19
CA LYS A 562 17.27 -6.84 11.93
C LYS A 562 16.23 -5.94 12.54
N SER A 563 16.64 -4.73 12.91
CA SER A 563 15.76 -3.67 13.40
C SER A 563 15.87 -2.38 12.59
N CYS A 564 16.92 -2.24 11.77
CA CYS A 564 17.15 -1.11 10.87
C CYS A 564 17.47 -1.62 9.46
N LEU A 565 16.83 -1.05 8.44
CA LEU A 565 17.16 -1.28 7.03
C LEU A 565 17.57 0.03 6.35
N TYR A 566 18.73 0.01 5.70
CA TYR A 566 19.26 1.12 4.91
C TYR A 566 19.12 0.82 3.41
N TYR A 567 18.65 1.80 2.65
CA TYR A 567 18.62 1.76 1.19
C TYR A 567 19.23 3.05 0.62
N PRO A 568 20.44 3.02 0.04
CA PRO A 568 21.08 4.21 -0.51
C PRO A 568 20.48 4.61 -1.86
N VAL A 569 19.81 5.76 -1.89
CA VAL A 569 19.30 6.38 -3.11
C VAL A 569 20.40 7.24 -3.75
N TYR A 570 20.95 6.79 -4.87
CA TYR A 570 21.88 7.62 -5.64
C TYR A 570 21.12 8.64 -6.51
N PRO A 571 21.57 9.90 -6.60
CA PRO A 571 21.05 10.83 -7.59
C PRO A 571 21.26 10.25 -9.00
N GLN A 572 20.26 10.37 -9.88
CA GLN A 572 20.42 10.00 -11.28
C GLN A 572 21.60 10.79 -11.87
N ALA A 573 22.68 10.08 -12.20
CA ALA A 573 23.89 10.71 -12.69
C ALA A 573 23.60 11.39 -14.03
N ARG A 574 23.92 12.69 -14.14
CA ARG A 574 24.15 13.29 -15.46
C ARG A 574 25.26 12.50 -16.14
N GLU A 575 25.05 12.12 -17.39
CA GLU A 575 25.89 11.18 -18.14
C GLU A 575 27.39 11.53 -18.04
N GLY A 576 28.23 10.51 -17.79
CA GLY A 576 29.68 10.66 -17.97
C GLY A 576 30.59 9.93 -16.97
N LYS A 577 30.13 9.55 -15.77
CA LYS A 577 30.96 8.80 -14.79
C LYS A 577 30.17 7.76 -14.00
N VAL A 578 30.07 6.55 -14.54
CA VAL A 578 29.61 5.38 -13.80
C VAL A 578 30.72 4.91 -12.85
N LYS A 579 30.45 4.92 -11.55
CA LYS A 579 31.03 3.94 -10.61
C LYS A 579 29.94 2.93 -10.31
N GLU A 580 30.27 1.64 -10.44
CA GLU A 580 29.32 0.54 -10.34
C GLU A 580 28.83 0.36 -8.89
N ARG A 581 27.70 1.00 -8.58
CA ARG A 581 26.86 0.71 -7.40
C ARG A 581 25.39 0.81 -7.82
N HIS A 582 24.95 -0.13 -8.64
CA HIS A 582 23.58 -0.15 -9.17
C HIS A 582 22.67 -1.00 -8.28
N HIS A 583 21.98 -0.37 -7.33
CA HIS A 583 20.98 -1.05 -6.50
C HIS A 583 19.70 -1.30 -7.28
N SER A 584 19.13 -2.51 -7.12
CA SER A 584 17.89 -2.87 -7.81
C SER A 584 16.68 -2.61 -6.91
N PHE A 585 16.02 -1.47 -7.18
CA PHE A 585 14.74 -1.11 -6.57
C PHE A 585 13.78 -0.76 -7.70
N THR A 586 12.70 -1.54 -7.84
CA THR A 586 11.82 -1.50 -9.02
C THR A 586 10.76 -0.40 -8.98
N PHE A 587 10.84 0.50 -8.00
CA PHE A 587 9.90 1.60 -7.85
C PHE A 587 10.38 2.85 -8.64
N PRO A 588 9.50 3.50 -9.42
CA PRO A 588 9.84 4.77 -10.04
C PRO A 588 9.98 5.86 -8.98
N ALA A 589 11.20 6.38 -8.81
CA ALA A 589 11.52 7.46 -7.86
C ALA A 589 10.66 8.74 -8.04
N ARG A 590 9.99 8.91 -9.18
CA ARG A 590 9.03 10.00 -9.43
C ARG A 590 7.75 9.90 -8.60
N GLN A 591 7.29 8.72 -8.18
CA GLN A 591 6.12 8.62 -7.28
C GLN A 591 6.46 9.04 -5.83
N LEU A 592 7.74 9.19 -5.49
CA LEU A 592 8.20 9.69 -4.19
C LEU A 592 8.29 11.23 -4.12
N SER A 593 8.15 11.94 -5.25
CA SER A 593 8.51 13.36 -5.33
C SER A 593 7.38 14.37 -5.04
N ARG A 594 6.22 13.93 -4.53
CA ARG A 594 5.12 14.83 -4.07
C ARG A 594 5.09 15.06 -2.55
N HIS A 595 5.96 14.40 -1.79
CA HIS A 595 6.34 14.83 -0.45
C HIS A 595 7.81 15.27 -0.48
N HIS A 596 8.17 16.24 0.36
CA HIS A 596 9.29 17.15 0.10
C HIS A 596 10.66 16.47 -0.13
N LEU A 597 11.40 17.03 -1.09
CA LEU A 597 12.82 16.74 -1.34
C LEU A 597 13.68 17.12 -0.13
N CYS A 598 13.97 16.12 0.70
CA CYS A 598 15.17 16.02 1.54
C CYS A 598 15.22 14.56 2.02
N CYS A 599 16.41 13.98 2.17
CA CYS A 599 16.67 12.61 2.64
C CYS A 599 15.51 11.96 3.43
N VAL A 600 14.58 11.29 2.73
CA VAL A 600 13.56 10.44 3.35
C VAL A 600 14.09 9.01 3.28
N PRO A 601 14.79 8.51 4.32
CA PRO A 601 15.04 7.09 4.40
C PRO A 601 13.68 6.39 4.53
N TYR A 602 13.47 5.32 3.76
CA TYR A 602 12.54 4.26 4.18
C TYR A 602 13.19 3.47 5.33
N PHE A 603 13.51 4.17 6.42
CA PHE A 603 13.44 3.54 7.73
C PHE A 603 11.97 3.12 7.88
N ILE A 604 11.76 1.81 7.85
CA ILE A 604 10.65 1.21 8.56
C ILE A 604 11.19 0.99 9.97
N PRO A 605 10.96 1.92 10.93
CA PRO A 605 10.75 1.45 12.27
C PRO A 605 9.57 0.47 12.20
N ALA A 606 9.52 -0.53 13.07
CA ALA A 606 8.41 -1.48 13.08
C ALA A 606 7.03 -0.76 13.18
N SER A 607 7.04 0.46 13.72
CA SER A 607 5.93 1.40 13.84
C SER A 607 5.41 1.95 12.50
N LEU A 608 4.10 1.74 12.25
CA LEU A 608 3.35 2.12 11.04
C LEU A 608 3.19 3.64 10.82
N ASN A 609 4.23 4.40 10.50
CA ASN A 609 4.08 5.84 10.22
C ASN A 609 3.37 6.06 8.87
N GLY A 610 2.10 6.51 8.91
CA GLY A 610 1.30 6.75 7.70
C GLY A 610 -0.22 6.58 7.85
N PHE A 611 -0.77 6.69 9.05
CA PHE A 611 -2.22 6.71 9.31
C PHE A 611 -2.54 7.77 10.37
N GLY A 612 -3.55 8.60 10.13
CA GLY A 612 -4.34 9.19 11.20
C GLY A 612 -5.16 8.10 11.89
N LEU A 613 -5.33 8.21 13.20
CA LEU A 613 -6.11 7.31 14.06
C LEU A 613 -7.48 7.91 14.38
#